data_AF-A0A0A0D0I8-F1
#
_entry.id   AF-A0A0A0D0I8-F1
#
_cell.length_a   1.000
_cell.length_b   1.000
_cell.length_c   1.000
_cell.angle_alpha   90.00
_cell.angle_beta   90.00
_cell.angle_gamma   90.00
#
_symmetry.space_group_name_H-M   'P 1'
#
loop_
_entity.id
_entity.type
_entity.pdbx_description
1 polymer ?
#
loop_
_entity_poly.entity_id
_entity_poly.type
_entity_poly.pdbx_seq_one_letter_code
_entity_poly.pdbx_strand_id
1 'polypeptide(L)'
;MADTLVDAQPDSLPVVNWPGGNACGNYAASISDPSNPLYQGSQLAINGSTDLSGCIVGPDGANVQWITYQQNNGIINSVFYAYGQGPKGAGSGSLSLTILTQAGQKHTLSLTSSSPGLHSDRFQDTSGIVSISWAHT
;
A
#
# COMPACT_ATOMS: atom_id res chain seq x y z
N MET A 1 -6.16 -11.24 28.65
CA MET A 1 -5.02 -11.67 27.81
C MET A 1 -5.11 -10.79 26.58
N ALA A 2 -4.32 -9.73 26.52
CA ALA A 2 -4.42 -8.75 25.45
C ALA A 2 -3.91 -9.41 24.16
N ASP A 3 -4.84 -9.72 23.26
CA ASP A 3 -4.54 -10.13 21.91
C ASP A 3 -3.90 -8.93 21.19
N THR A 4 -2.58 -8.84 21.32
CA THR A 4 -1.77 -7.77 20.77
C THR A 4 -1.40 -8.18 19.35
N LEU A 5 -2.42 -8.34 18.50
CA LEU A 5 -2.19 -8.30 17.07
C LEU A 5 -1.88 -6.85 16.73
N VAL A 6 -0.58 -6.62 16.76
CA VAL A 6 0.18 -5.47 16.29
C VAL A 6 -0.44 -4.93 14.99
N ASP A 7 -1.34 -3.96 15.08
CA ASP A 7 -1.41 -2.88 14.09
C ASP A 7 -0.10 -2.11 14.29
N ALA A 8 1.03 -2.56 13.70
CA ALA A 8 2.26 -1.77 13.79
C ALA A 8 1.98 -0.46 13.08
N GLN A 9 1.84 0.60 13.88
CA GLN A 9 1.87 1.96 13.38
C GLN A 9 3.21 2.18 12.64
N PRO A 10 3.19 2.87 11.50
CA PRO A 10 4.34 3.02 10.60
C PRO A 10 5.62 3.49 11.31
N ASP A 11 5.49 4.32 12.35
CA ASP A 11 6.58 5.04 13.04
C ASP A 11 7.64 4.16 13.73
N SER A 12 7.46 2.84 13.74
CA SER A 12 8.41 1.87 14.33
C SER A 12 9.02 0.89 13.32
N LEU A 13 8.61 0.93 12.06
CA LEU A 13 9.03 -0.05 11.06
C LEU A 13 10.27 0.44 10.28
N PRO A 14 11.19 -0.47 9.90
CA PRO A 14 12.23 -0.15 8.93
C PRO A 14 11.61 0.35 7.61
N VAL A 15 12.21 1.41 7.06
CA VAL A 15 11.73 2.06 5.84
C VAL A 15 12.48 1.53 4.63
N VAL A 16 11.74 1.03 3.65
CA VAL A 16 12.23 0.65 2.32
C VAL A 16 11.90 1.79 1.36
N ASN A 17 12.92 2.51 0.92
CA ASN A 17 12.75 3.63 0.00
C ASN A 17 12.87 3.19 -1.47
N TRP A 18 11.81 3.42 -2.24
CA TRP A 18 11.80 3.21 -3.68
C TRP A 18 11.99 4.53 -4.44
N PRO A 19 12.74 4.52 -5.55
CA PRO A 19 12.77 5.65 -6.46
C PRO A 19 11.40 5.74 -7.15
N GLY A 20 10.61 6.76 -6.80
CA GLY A 20 9.30 7.01 -7.39
C GLY A 20 9.36 7.63 -8.78
N GLY A 21 10.50 8.23 -9.15
CA GLY A 21 10.67 8.93 -10.43
C GLY A 21 9.53 9.92 -10.69
N ASN A 22 9.02 9.95 -11.93
CA ASN A 22 7.89 10.80 -12.35
C ASN A 22 6.51 10.16 -12.14
N ALA A 23 6.43 9.02 -11.43
CA ALA A 23 5.17 8.30 -11.23
C ALA A 23 4.27 8.98 -10.19
N CYS A 24 4.86 9.62 -9.18
CA CYS A 24 4.14 10.35 -8.13
C CYS A 24 3.24 11.45 -8.69
N GLY A 25 2.03 11.57 -8.16
CA GLY A 25 1.07 12.61 -8.52
C GLY A 25 0.15 12.25 -9.71
N ASN A 26 0.39 11.13 -10.40
CA ASN A 26 -0.50 10.65 -11.46
C ASN A 26 -1.70 9.89 -10.87
N TYR A 27 -2.88 9.99 -11.50
CA TYR A 27 -4.09 9.23 -11.10
C TYR A 27 -4.04 7.75 -11.47
N ALA A 28 -3.08 7.37 -12.32
CA ALA A 28 -2.75 5.99 -12.61
C ALA A 28 -1.25 5.89 -12.91
N ALA A 29 -0.56 5.03 -12.20
CA ALA A 29 0.88 4.84 -12.35
C ALA A 29 1.33 3.52 -11.70
N SER A 30 2.58 3.17 -11.94
CA SER A 30 3.24 2.02 -11.31
C SER A 30 4.65 2.40 -10.91
N ILE A 31 5.06 1.95 -9.72
CA ILE A 31 6.44 2.00 -9.26
C ILE A 31 6.89 0.56 -9.02
N SER A 32 8.15 0.30 -9.33
CA SER A 32 8.77 -1.00 -9.10
C SER A 32 10.23 -0.84 -8.71
N ASP A 33 10.67 -1.60 -7.73
CA ASP A 33 12.08 -1.77 -7.41
C ASP A 33 12.36 -3.25 -7.10
N PRO A 34 12.63 -4.07 -8.13
CA PRO A 34 12.97 -5.49 -7.94
C PRO A 34 14.28 -5.70 -7.18
N SER A 35 15.15 -4.68 -7.14
CA SER A 35 16.46 -4.75 -6.47
C SER A 35 16.39 -4.45 -4.98
N ASN A 36 15.31 -3.79 -4.53
CA ASN A 36 15.04 -3.46 -3.14
C ASN A 36 13.59 -3.78 -2.74
N PRO A 37 13.18 -5.06 -2.72
CA PRO A 37 11.79 -5.44 -2.43
C PRO A 37 11.31 -4.95 -1.06
N LEU A 38 10.02 -4.62 -0.97
CA LEU A 38 9.38 -4.34 0.30
C LEU A 38 9.10 -5.66 1.02
N TYR A 39 9.84 -5.93 2.10
CA TYR A 39 9.70 -7.15 2.91
C TYR A 39 8.70 -6.99 4.06
N GLN A 40 8.21 -8.11 4.58
CA GLN A 40 7.35 -8.12 5.75
C GLN A 40 8.04 -7.45 6.95
N GLY A 41 7.26 -6.72 7.75
CA GLY A 41 7.75 -5.91 8.85
C GLY A 41 8.36 -4.57 8.41
N SER A 42 8.07 -4.08 7.20
CA SER A 42 8.63 -2.82 6.67
C SER A 42 7.56 -1.83 6.24
N GLN A 43 7.94 -0.55 6.22
CA GLN A 43 7.16 0.55 5.65
C GLN A 43 7.74 0.98 4.31
N LEU A 44 6.86 1.34 3.37
CA LEU A 44 7.28 1.94 2.10
C LEU A 44 7.54 3.44 2.24
N ALA A 45 8.67 3.89 1.71
CA ALA A 45 8.87 5.28 1.32
C ALA A 45 9.01 5.38 -0.20
N ILE A 46 8.57 6.49 -0.76
CA ILE A 46 8.76 6.81 -2.17
C ILE A 46 9.42 8.17 -2.26
N ASN A 47 10.51 8.27 -3.03
CA ASN A 47 11.30 9.51 -3.17
C ASN A 47 11.73 10.09 -1.80
N GLY A 48 12.03 9.23 -0.83
CA GLY A 48 12.47 9.61 0.52
C GLY A 48 11.36 9.99 1.49
N SER A 49 10.09 9.95 1.06
CA SER A 49 8.93 10.28 1.91
C SER A 49 8.13 9.04 2.25
N THR A 50 7.83 8.85 3.53
CA THR A 50 6.84 7.88 4.02
C THR A 50 5.41 8.43 3.97
N ASP A 51 5.24 9.75 3.87
CA ASP A 51 3.97 10.37 3.50
C ASP A 51 3.81 10.26 1.99
N LEU A 52 2.93 9.36 1.58
CA LEU A 52 2.64 9.03 0.19
C LEU A 52 1.48 9.87 -0.37
N SER A 53 0.88 10.77 0.41
CA SER A 53 -0.37 11.47 0.05
C SER A 53 -0.25 12.40 -1.15
N GLY A 54 0.98 12.84 -1.47
CA GLY A 54 1.31 13.56 -2.70
C GLY A 54 1.84 12.68 -3.83
N CYS A 55 2.13 11.41 -3.57
CA CYS A 55 2.66 10.46 -4.56
C CYS A 55 1.60 9.52 -5.12
N ILE A 56 0.92 8.77 -4.25
CA ILE A 56 -0.16 7.85 -4.63
C ILE A 56 -1.48 8.60 -4.47
N VAL A 57 -1.95 9.14 -5.59
CA VAL A 57 -3.16 9.96 -5.65
C VAL A 57 -4.16 9.38 -6.64
N GLY A 58 -5.43 9.64 -6.39
CA GLY A 58 -6.52 9.42 -7.33
C GLY A 58 -7.38 10.67 -7.47
N PRO A 59 -8.46 10.61 -8.26
CA PRO A 59 -9.38 11.73 -8.42
C PRO A 59 -10.10 12.07 -7.12
N ASP A 60 -10.70 13.27 -7.07
CA ASP A 60 -11.62 13.71 -6.00
C ASP A 60 -11.06 13.60 -4.58
N GLY A 61 -9.75 13.83 -4.44
CA GLY A 61 -9.03 13.80 -3.17
C GLY A 61 -8.69 12.40 -2.66
N ALA A 62 -8.83 11.36 -3.49
CA ALA A 62 -8.34 10.03 -3.15
C ALA A 62 -6.80 10.06 -3.00
N ASN A 63 -6.29 9.43 -1.95
CA ASN A 63 -4.86 9.29 -1.75
C ASN A 63 -4.53 8.14 -0.80
N VAL A 64 -3.27 7.75 -0.81
CA VAL A 64 -2.69 6.85 0.19
C VAL A 64 -1.66 7.65 0.98
N GLN A 65 -1.76 7.65 2.30
CA GLN A 65 -0.83 8.36 3.18
C GLN A 65 0.37 7.49 3.55
N TRP A 66 0.17 6.21 3.80
CA TRP A 66 1.25 5.28 4.09
C TRP A 66 0.89 3.85 3.72
N ILE A 67 1.92 3.05 3.49
CA ILE A 67 1.83 1.62 3.18
C ILE A 67 2.78 0.86 4.09
N THR A 68 2.30 -0.23 4.68
CA THR A 68 3.15 -1.20 5.39
C THR A 68 2.86 -2.62 4.91
N TYR A 69 3.87 -3.46 4.96
CA TYR A 69 3.75 -4.89 4.67
C TYR A 69 4.16 -5.65 5.92
N GLN A 70 3.26 -6.46 6.48
CA GLN A 70 3.46 -7.10 7.78
C GLN A 70 3.18 -8.60 7.74
N GLN A 71 3.79 -9.31 8.68
CA GLN A 71 3.47 -10.70 8.93
C GLN A 71 2.16 -10.79 9.70
N ASN A 72 1.31 -11.75 9.34
CA ASN A 72 0.07 -12.04 10.06
C ASN A 72 0.22 -13.41 10.75
N ASN A 73 -0.07 -13.49 12.05
CA ASN A 73 0.16 -14.68 12.89
C ASN A 73 -0.96 -15.74 12.75
N GLY A 74 -1.53 -15.91 11.56
CA GLY A 74 -2.61 -16.86 11.28
C GLY A 74 -2.30 -17.80 10.12
N ILE A 75 -3.33 -18.50 9.61
CA ILE A 75 -3.22 -19.36 8.41
C ILE A 75 -2.81 -18.55 7.16
N ILE A 76 -3.12 -17.25 7.18
CA ILE A 76 -2.68 -16.29 6.18
C ILE A 76 -1.44 -15.59 6.72
N ASN A 77 -0.33 -15.70 6.01
CA ASN A 77 0.99 -15.31 6.52
C ASN A 77 1.30 -13.82 6.37
N SER A 78 0.60 -13.13 5.47
CA SER A 78 0.96 -11.79 5.05
C SER A 78 -0.24 -10.86 5.04
N VAL A 79 -0.01 -9.60 5.42
CA VAL A 79 -1.00 -8.53 5.32
C VAL A 79 -0.35 -7.28 4.75
N PHE A 80 -0.96 -6.75 3.69
CA PHE A 80 -0.63 -5.47 3.09
C PHE A 80 -1.59 -4.43 3.62
N TYR A 81 -1.07 -3.41 4.30
CA TYR A 81 -1.85 -2.31 4.82
C TYR A 81 -1.62 -1.05 4.01
N ALA A 82 -2.71 -0.36 3.66
CA ALA A 82 -2.69 0.97 3.09
C ALA A 82 -3.63 1.85 3.90
N TYR A 83 -3.12 2.95 4.44
CA TYR A 83 -3.97 3.97 5.06
C TYR A 83 -4.18 5.10 4.09
N GLY A 84 -5.43 5.49 3.89
CA GLY A 84 -5.77 6.50 2.91
C GLY A 84 -7.27 6.63 2.78
N GLN A 85 -7.69 7.24 1.67
CA GLN A 85 -9.09 7.39 1.31
C GLN A 85 -9.27 7.21 -0.19
N GLY A 86 -10.42 6.65 -0.54
CA GLY A 86 -10.95 6.64 -1.89
C GLY A 86 -11.53 7.99 -2.30
N PRO A 87 -12.00 8.10 -3.56
CA PRO A 87 -12.57 9.34 -4.09
C PRO A 87 -13.85 9.74 -3.34
N LYS A 88 -14.10 11.04 -3.25
CA LYS A 88 -15.30 11.59 -2.60
C LYS A 88 -16.47 11.65 -3.58
N GLY A 89 -17.64 11.20 -3.13
CA GLY A 89 -18.92 11.37 -3.85
C GLY A 89 -19.63 10.06 -4.20
N ALA A 90 -20.93 10.16 -4.50
CA ALA A 90 -21.74 9.02 -4.89
C ALA A 90 -21.40 8.61 -6.34
N GLY A 91 -20.94 7.37 -6.53
CA GLY A 91 -20.55 6.85 -7.85
C GLY A 91 -19.14 7.25 -8.30
N SER A 92 -18.33 7.84 -7.42
CA SER A 92 -16.98 8.35 -7.76
C SER A 92 -15.91 7.26 -7.98
N GLY A 93 -16.29 5.99 -7.97
CA GLY A 93 -15.37 4.87 -8.20
C GLY A 93 -14.54 4.49 -6.99
N SER A 94 -13.32 4.02 -7.23
CA SER A 94 -12.38 3.55 -6.22
C SER A 94 -10.94 3.85 -6.61
N LEU A 95 -10.06 4.04 -5.63
CA LEU A 95 -8.62 3.99 -5.87
C LEU A 95 -8.17 2.55 -5.63
N SER A 96 -7.78 1.85 -6.70
CA SER A 96 -7.30 0.48 -6.61
C SER A 96 -5.78 0.46 -6.56
N LEU A 97 -5.22 -0.25 -5.57
CA LEU A 97 -3.81 -0.55 -5.43
C LEU A 97 -3.60 -2.00 -5.83
N THR A 98 -2.70 -2.26 -6.76
CA THR A 98 -2.29 -3.61 -7.14
C THR A 98 -0.81 -3.80 -6.82
N ILE A 99 -0.50 -4.85 -6.07
CA ILE A 99 0.86 -5.23 -5.74
C ILE A 99 1.29 -6.44 -6.56
N LEU A 100 2.59 -6.53 -6.87
CA LEU A 100 3.24 -7.70 -7.46
C LEU A 100 4.34 -8.19 -6.53
N THR A 101 4.31 -9.46 -6.16
CA THR A 101 5.34 -10.10 -5.33
C THR A 101 6.48 -10.67 -6.17
N GLN A 102 7.63 -10.96 -5.55
CA GLN A 102 8.74 -11.65 -6.21
C GLN A 102 8.35 -13.04 -6.74
N ALA A 103 7.38 -13.71 -6.12
CA ALA A 103 6.84 -14.98 -6.60
C ALA A 103 5.85 -14.83 -7.77
N GLY A 104 5.59 -13.60 -8.23
CA GLY A 104 4.71 -13.30 -9.34
C GLY A 104 3.23 -13.26 -8.98
N GLN A 105 2.87 -13.27 -7.69
CA GLN A 105 1.48 -13.14 -7.26
C GLN A 105 1.04 -11.68 -7.36
N LYS A 106 -0.20 -11.48 -7.82
CA LYS A 106 -0.83 -10.16 -7.92
C LYS A 106 -2.00 -10.09 -6.96
N HIS A 107 -2.05 -9.00 -6.21
CA HIS A 107 -3.10 -8.74 -5.23
C HIS A 107 -3.63 -7.33 -5.39
N THR A 108 -4.94 -7.14 -5.30
CA THR A 108 -5.59 -5.85 -5.49
C THR A 108 -6.39 -5.46 -4.27
N LEU A 109 -6.11 -4.27 -3.76
CA LEU A 109 -6.81 -3.62 -2.66
C LEU A 109 -7.52 -2.37 -3.17
N SER A 110 -8.83 -2.28 -2.96
CA SER A 110 -9.61 -1.11 -3.38
C SER A 110 -9.96 -0.21 -2.18
N LEU A 111 -9.64 1.07 -2.31
CA LEU A 111 -10.03 2.12 -1.38
C LEU A 111 -11.34 2.75 -1.91
N THR A 112 -12.46 2.32 -1.35
CA THR A 112 -13.82 2.81 -1.71
C THR A 112 -14.39 3.81 -0.70
N SER A 113 -13.80 3.89 0.50
CA SER A 113 -14.24 4.82 1.54
C SER A 113 -13.76 6.23 1.22
N SER A 114 -14.68 7.19 1.17
CA SER A 114 -14.35 8.62 1.01
C SER A 114 -13.76 9.28 2.27
N SER A 115 -13.67 8.53 3.38
CA SER A 115 -13.06 8.96 4.65
C SER A 115 -11.71 8.25 4.87
N PRO A 116 -10.70 8.93 5.46
CA PRO A 116 -9.44 8.31 5.84
C PRO A 116 -9.66 7.07 6.71
N GLY A 117 -9.01 5.97 6.34
CA GLY A 117 -9.11 4.72 7.06
C GLY A 117 -8.01 3.73 6.70
N LEU A 118 -7.88 2.71 7.54
CA LEU A 118 -7.00 1.58 7.28
C LEU A 118 -7.69 0.59 6.35
N HIS A 119 -7.03 0.29 5.23
CA HIS A 119 -7.41 -0.74 4.29
C HIS A 119 -6.36 -1.85 4.31
N SER A 120 -6.79 -3.09 4.18
CA SER A 120 -5.87 -4.23 4.22
C SER A 120 -6.26 -5.32 3.24
N ASP A 121 -5.27 -5.93 2.60
CA ASP A 121 -5.43 -7.20 1.90
C ASP A 121 -4.54 -8.27 2.54
N ARG A 122 -5.06 -9.50 2.66
CA ARG A 122 -4.39 -10.61 3.34
C ARG A 122 -4.18 -11.77 2.36
N PHE A 123 -2.95 -12.24 2.25
CA PHE A 123 -2.59 -13.30 1.32
C PHE A 123 -1.51 -14.24 1.88
N GLN A 124 -1.38 -15.43 1.29
CA GLN A 124 -0.49 -16.49 1.81
C GLN A 124 0.98 -16.30 1.44
N ASP A 125 1.25 -15.62 0.32
CA ASP A 125 2.61 -15.39 -0.19
C ASP A 125 3.40 -14.46 0.75
N THR A 126 4.58 -14.89 1.18
CA THR A 126 5.47 -14.14 2.07
C THR A 126 6.60 -13.43 1.34
N SER A 127 6.67 -13.56 0.02
CA SER A 127 7.69 -12.94 -0.81
C SER A 127 7.65 -11.41 -0.71
N GLY A 128 8.78 -10.76 -0.96
CA GLY A 128 8.84 -9.30 -1.02
C GLY A 128 7.95 -8.75 -2.14
N ILE A 129 7.37 -7.58 -1.92
CA ILE A 129 6.65 -6.85 -2.96
C ILE A 129 7.68 -6.11 -3.81
N VAL A 130 7.58 -6.20 -5.13
CA VAL A 130 8.51 -5.55 -6.09
C VAL A 130 7.88 -4.49 -6.94
N SER A 131 6.54 -4.45 -7.00
CA SER A 131 5.81 -3.39 -7.69
C SER A 131 4.52 -3.07 -6.98
N ILE A 132 4.18 -1.80 -7.01
CA ILE A 132 2.87 -1.27 -6.61
C ILE A 132 2.39 -0.40 -7.77
N SER A 133 1.18 -0.66 -8.25
CA SER A 133 0.49 0.16 -9.22
C SER A 133 -0.82 0.65 -8.64
N TRP A 134 -1.24 1.84 -9.05
CA TRP A 134 -2.53 2.38 -8.67
C TRP A 134 -3.28 2.89 -9.90
N ALA A 135 -4.60 2.81 -9.83
CA ALA A 135 -5.50 3.33 -10.85
C ALA A 135 -6.86 3.65 -10.23
N HIS A 136 -7.60 4.54 -10.89
CA HIS A 136 -9.02 4.75 -10.60
C HIS A 136 -9.89 3.94 -11.54
N THR A 137 -11.09 3.60 -11.06
CA THR A 137 -12.17 2.99 -11.83
C THR A 137 -13.28 3.98 -12.08
#